data_AF-A0A1B8HMK4-F1
#
_entry.id   AF-A0A1B8HMK4-F1
#
_cell.length_a   1.000
_cell.length_b   1.000
_cell.length_c   1.000
_cell.angle_alpha   90.00
_cell.angle_beta   90.00
_cell.angle_gamma   90.00
#
_symmetry.space_group_name_H-M   'P 1'
#
loop_
_entity.id
_entity.type
_entity.pdbx_description
1 polymer ?
#
loop_
_entity_poly.entity_id
_entity_poly.type
_entity_poly.pdbx_seq_one_letter_code
_entity_poly.pdbx_strand_id
1 'polypeptide(L)'
;MHTLSDLLHYAGVTSHKLTLLSIRDYNACWGRTGRAIRPFPRYTVWYDTEDQNDRIVFTFEAVLNTKRTAPEKLADISIQISHHSDWDPVKRKLTVSHPERFLKVDGMAVGAAEKTKSLWKEITALTEGLQRHEKLSSYEVTFLAP
;
A
#
# COMPACT_ATOMS: atom_id res chain seq x y z
N MET A 1 -9.76 -12.71 -4.40
CA MET A 1 -9.53 -11.34 -3.91
C MET A 1 -8.60 -10.64 -4.88
N HIS A 2 -9.17 -9.86 -5.79
CA HIS A 2 -8.41 -9.25 -6.90
C HIS A 2 -8.73 -7.77 -7.12
N THR A 3 -9.65 -7.21 -6.33
CA THR A 3 -10.00 -5.79 -6.36
C THR A 3 -9.65 -5.16 -5.01
N LEU A 4 -9.50 -3.85 -5.00
CA LEU A 4 -9.32 -3.08 -3.79
C LEU A 4 -10.54 -3.21 -2.86
N SER A 5 -11.75 -3.20 -3.40
CA SER A 5 -12.98 -3.34 -2.60
C SER A 5 -13.03 -4.68 -1.85
N ASP A 6 -12.61 -5.78 -2.48
CA ASP A 6 -12.52 -7.09 -1.82
C ASP A 6 -11.52 -7.04 -0.65
N LEU A 7 -10.38 -6.36 -0.84
CA LEU A 7 -9.34 -6.21 0.18
C LEU A 7 -9.82 -5.38 1.37
N LEU A 8 -10.52 -4.28 1.11
CA LEU A 8 -11.11 -3.44 2.14
C LEU A 8 -12.15 -4.22 2.95
N HIS A 9 -13.03 -4.97 2.27
CA HIS A 9 -14.02 -5.81 2.93
C HIS A 9 -13.37 -6.93 3.77
N TYR A 10 -12.35 -7.61 3.22
CA TYR A 10 -11.60 -8.65 3.92
C TYR A 10 -10.89 -8.14 5.18
N ALA A 11 -10.38 -6.90 5.14
CA ALA A 11 -9.75 -6.25 6.29
C ALA A 11 -10.75 -5.76 7.33
N GLY A 12 -12.06 -5.77 7.03
CA GLY A 12 -13.08 -5.25 7.93
C GLY A 12 -13.24 -3.73 7.88
N VAL A 13 -12.77 -3.08 6.81
CA VAL A 13 -12.98 -1.64 6.60
C VAL A 13 -14.47 -1.39 6.34
N THR A 14 -15.17 -0.87 7.34
CA THR A 14 -16.61 -0.59 7.29
C THR A 14 -16.91 0.90 7.31
N SER A 15 -16.66 1.56 8.45
CA SER A 15 -16.89 3.00 8.67
C SER A 15 -15.63 3.86 8.57
N HIS A 16 -14.50 3.26 8.18
CA HIS A 16 -13.23 3.96 8.21
C HIS A 16 -13.10 4.91 7.03
N LYS A 17 -12.45 6.05 7.27
CA LYS A 17 -12.10 7.03 6.25
C LYS A 17 -10.63 6.95 5.93
N LEU A 18 -10.29 7.15 4.66
CA LEU A 18 -8.90 7.31 4.23
C LEU A 18 -8.32 8.57 4.88
N THR A 19 -7.29 8.43 5.71
CA THR A 19 -6.72 9.55 6.49
C THR A 19 -5.29 9.89 6.14
N LEU A 20 -4.50 8.90 5.71
CA LEU A 20 -3.09 9.14 5.37
C LEU A 20 -2.63 8.23 4.25
N LEU A 21 -1.77 8.79 3.40
CA LEU A 21 -1.04 8.05 2.39
C LEU A 21 0.46 8.36 2.53
N SER A 22 1.29 7.33 2.41
CA SER A 22 2.73 7.48 2.19
C SER A 22 3.14 6.69 0.96
N ILE A 23 3.95 7.31 0.10
CA ILE A 23 4.56 6.68 -1.06
C ILE A 23 6.06 6.70 -0.86
N ARG A 24 6.71 5.53 -0.91
CA ARG A 24 8.18 5.41 -0.89
C ARG A 24 8.65 4.64 -2.10
N ASP A 25 9.57 5.20 -2.85
CA ASP A 25 10.14 4.55 -4.02
C ASP A 25 11.46 3.85 -3.65
N TYR A 26 11.47 2.52 -3.76
CA TYR A 26 12.69 1.72 -3.66
C TYR A 26 13.15 1.26 -5.04
N ASN A 27 14.35 0.69 -5.10
CA ASN A 27 14.88 0.07 -6.30
C ASN A 27 15.22 -1.39 -5.99
N ALA A 28 14.60 -2.32 -6.70
CA ALA A 28 15.02 -3.72 -6.72
C ALA A 28 16.10 -3.91 -7.78
N CYS A 29 17.21 -4.57 -7.44
CA CYS A 29 18.31 -4.85 -8.36
C CYS A 29 18.50 -6.36 -8.50
N TRP A 30 18.32 -6.88 -9.72
CA TRP A 30 18.44 -8.31 -10.01
C TRP A 30 19.60 -8.63 -10.97
N GLY A 31 20.71 -7.90 -10.88
CA GLY A 31 21.90 -8.15 -11.70
C GLY A 31 23.02 -7.13 -11.52
N ARG A 32 24.18 -7.39 -12.16
CA ARG A 32 25.36 -6.51 -12.09
C ARG A 32 25.26 -5.25 -12.96
N THR A 33 24.32 -5.19 -13.90
CA THR A 33 24.15 -4.07 -14.84
C THR A 33 22.91 -3.25 -14.51
N GLY A 34 22.99 -1.91 -14.63
CA GLY A 34 21.91 -0.98 -14.28
C GLY A 34 20.58 -1.19 -15.04
N ARG A 35 20.58 -2.01 -16.10
CA ARG A 35 19.37 -2.45 -16.82
C ARG A 35 18.52 -3.44 -16.02
N ALA A 36 19.04 -4.04 -14.95
CA ALA A 36 18.33 -4.93 -14.05
C ALA A 36 17.75 -4.22 -12.81
N ILE A 37 17.87 -2.89 -12.75
CA ILE A 37 17.24 -2.07 -11.71
C ILE A 37 15.77 -1.86 -12.10
N ARG A 38 14.87 -2.17 -11.19
CA ARG A 38 13.43 -1.96 -11.32
C ARG A 38 12.91 -1.13 -10.15
N PRO A 39 12.07 -0.11 -10.39
CA PRO A 39 11.40 0.59 -9.32
C PRO A 39 10.49 -0.36 -8.53
N PHE A 40 10.49 -0.18 -7.21
CA PHE A 40 9.70 -0.94 -6.25
C PHE A 40 9.02 0.04 -5.29
N PRO A 41 7.93 0.70 -5.72
CA PRO A 41 7.14 1.56 -4.84
C PRO A 41 6.49 0.77 -3.71
N ARG A 42 6.50 1.36 -2.52
CA ARG A 42 5.71 0.99 -1.36
C ARG A 42 4.65 2.06 -1.13
N TYR A 43 3.39 1.70 -1.33
CA TYR A 43 2.24 2.54 -1.00
C TYR A 43 1.68 2.12 0.35
N THR A 44 1.61 3.04 1.30
CA THR A 44 1.03 2.83 2.63
C THR A 44 -0.22 3.68 2.77
N VAL A 45 -1.36 3.06 3.05
CA VAL A 45 -2.69 3.68 3.10
C VAL A 45 -3.27 3.46 4.49
N TRP A 46 -3.73 4.51 5.16
CA TRP A 46 -4.32 4.44 6.49
C TRP A 46 -5.81 4.72 6.42
N TYR A 47 -6.57 3.84 7.06
CA TYR A 47 -8.00 3.96 7.24
C TYR A 47 -8.28 4.09 8.73
N ASP A 48 -8.82 5.22 9.15
CA ASP A 48 -9.18 5.47 10.56
C ASP A 48 -10.68 5.60 10.74
N THR A 49 -11.19 5.16 11.88
CA THR A 49 -12.55 5.50 12.31
C THR A 49 -12.66 6.97 12.68
N GLU A 50 -13.88 7.53 12.64
CA GLU A 50 -14.10 8.96 12.95
C GLU A 50 -13.70 9.35 14.38
N ASP A 51 -13.84 8.42 15.32
CA ASP A 51 -13.43 8.58 16.72
C ASP A 51 -11.93 8.37 16.94
N GLN A 52 -11.17 8.06 15.87
CA GLN A 52 -9.73 7.78 15.88
C GLN A 52 -9.33 6.62 16.79
N ASN A 53 -10.28 5.76 17.17
CA ASN A 53 -10.02 4.65 18.09
C ASN A 53 -9.59 3.37 17.38
N ASP A 54 -9.75 3.29 16.06
CA ASP A 54 -9.40 2.14 15.24
C ASP A 54 -8.70 2.57 13.95
N ARG A 55 -7.64 1.85 13.58
CA ARG A 55 -6.81 2.11 12.38
C ARG A 55 -6.45 0.83 11.67
N ILE A 56 -6.77 0.77 10.38
CA ILE A 56 -6.30 -0.27 9.47
C ILE A 56 -5.28 0.35 8.50
N VAL A 57 -4.07 -0.23 8.47
CA VAL A 57 -2.98 0.17 7.61
C VAL A 57 -2.80 -0.88 6.53
N PHE A 58 -2.90 -0.48 5.27
CA PHE A 58 -2.51 -1.29 4.12
C PHE A 58 -1.15 -0.86 3.61
N THR A 59 -0.28 -1.82 3.34
CA THR A 59 0.97 -1.60 2.62
C THR A 59 0.99 -2.44 1.37
N PHE A 60 1.10 -1.78 0.22
CA PHE A 60 1.16 -2.39 -1.10
C PHE A 60 2.55 -2.22 -1.69
N GLU A 61 3.11 -3.30 -2.23
CA GLU A 61 4.38 -3.25 -2.94
C GLU A 61 4.31 -4.05 -4.24
N ALA A 62 4.91 -3.51 -5.29
CA ALA A 62 5.03 -4.19 -6.56
C ALA A 62 6.31 -3.77 -7.27
N VAL A 63 6.96 -4.71 -7.95
CA VAL A 63 8.06 -4.39 -8.87
C VAL A 63 7.45 -3.87 -10.16
N LEU A 64 7.83 -2.66 -10.57
CA LEU A 64 7.30 -2.04 -11.80
C LEU A 64 8.07 -2.46 -13.04
N ASN A 65 7.38 -2.44 -14.18
CA ASN A 65 7.99 -2.58 -15.49
C ASN A 65 8.95 -1.41 -15.81
N THR A 66 9.72 -1.54 -16.89
CA THR A 66 10.66 -0.49 -17.33
C THR A 66 10.03 0.86 -17.62
N LYS A 67 8.75 0.88 -18.04
CA LYS A 67 7.98 2.11 -18.29
C LYS A 67 7.42 2.75 -17.01
N ARG A 68 7.54 2.09 -15.85
CA ARG A 68 7.03 2.53 -14.54
C ARG A 68 5.51 2.75 -14.50
N THR A 69 4.77 2.08 -15.38
CA THR A 69 3.31 2.29 -15.51
C THR A 69 2.47 1.16 -14.94
N ALA A 70 3.05 -0.01 -14.73
CA ALA A 70 2.36 -1.20 -14.24
C ALA A 70 3.37 -2.16 -13.58
N PRO A 71 2.90 -3.16 -12.82
CA PRO A 71 3.76 -4.23 -12.34
C PRO A 71 4.50 -4.89 -13.50
N GLU A 72 5.73 -5.32 -13.24
CA GLU A 72 6.54 -6.12 -14.17
C GLU A 72 5.80 -7.41 -14.52
N LYS A 73 6.03 -7.92 -15.73
CA LYS A 73 5.29 -9.10 -16.19
C LYS A 73 5.57 -10.27 -15.25
N LEU A 74 4.51 -10.93 -14.79
CA LEU A 74 4.56 -12.03 -13.83
C LEU A 74 5.05 -11.65 -12.42
N ALA A 75 5.25 -10.37 -12.13
CA ALA A 75 5.58 -9.92 -10.78
C ALA A 75 4.34 -9.93 -9.89
N ASP A 76 4.58 -10.26 -8.63
CA ASP A 76 3.56 -10.31 -7.60
C ASP A 76 3.27 -8.92 -7.04
N ILE A 77 2.07 -8.76 -6.48
CA ILE A 77 1.75 -7.63 -5.60
C ILE A 77 1.72 -8.17 -4.17
N SER A 78 2.62 -7.64 -3.33
CA SER A 78 2.65 -7.92 -1.90
C SER A 78 1.73 -6.95 -1.18
N ILE A 79 0.91 -7.48 -0.26
CA ILE A 79 -0.05 -6.70 0.51
C ILE A 79 0.10 -7.08 1.98
N GLN A 80 0.42 -6.11 2.83
CA GLN A 80 0.41 -6.25 4.27
C GLN A 80 -0.74 -5.44 4.85
N ILE A 81 -1.48 -6.05 5.78
CA ILE A 81 -2.56 -5.42 6.52
C ILE A 81 -2.19 -5.46 8.00
N SER A 82 -2.04 -4.28 8.60
CA SER A 82 -1.80 -4.12 10.03
C SER A 82 -2.99 -3.39 10.63
N HIS A 83 -3.48 -3.86 11.78
CA HIS A 83 -4.66 -3.31 12.44
C HIS A 83 -4.30 -2.92 13.87
N HIS A 84 -4.65 -1.69 14.24
CA HIS A 84 -4.37 -1.10 15.54
C HIS A 84 -5.65 -0.51 16.12
N SER A 85 -5.84 -0.67 17.43
CA SER A 85 -7.04 -0.17 18.12
C SER A 85 -6.67 0.38 19.51
N ASP A 86 -7.67 0.92 20.20
CA ASP A 86 -7.60 1.48 21.55
C ASP A 86 -6.63 2.67 21.65
N TRP A 87 -7.17 3.83 21.31
CA TRP A 87 -6.49 5.12 21.42
C TRP A 87 -6.28 5.49 22.89
N ASP A 88 -5.02 5.61 23.28
CA ASP A 88 -4.64 6.14 24.58
C ASP A 88 -4.47 7.67 24.46
N PRO A 89 -5.37 8.48 25.08
CA PRO A 89 -5.33 9.93 24.98
C PRO A 89 -4.12 10.55 25.71
N VAL A 90 -3.55 9.85 26.70
CA VAL A 90 -2.39 10.32 27.46
C VAL A 90 -1.12 10.11 26.63
N LYS A 91 -0.96 8.91 26.05
CA LYS A 91 0.19 8.57 25.21
C LYS A 91 0.07 9.04 23.76
N ARG A 92 -1.12 9.50 23.36
CA ARG A 92 -1.48 9.93 22.01
C ARG A 92 -1.09 8.88 20.95
N LYS A 93 -1.44 7.62 21.22
CA LYS A 93 -1.18 6.51 20.31
C LYS A 93 -2.20 5.38 20.49
N LEU A 94 -2.41 4.61 19.42
CA LEU A 94 -3.09 3.32 19.50
C LEU A 94 -2.20 2.33 20.24
N THR A 95 -2.78 1.57 21.15
CA THR A 95 -2.02 0.72 22.09
C THR A 95 -2.19 -0.77 21.83
N VAL A 96 -3.28 -1.17 21.19
CA VAL A 96 -3.51 -2.55 20.79
C VAL A 96 -3.09 -2.73 19.34
N SER A 97 -2.36 -3.81 19.08
CA SER A 97 -1.97 -4.23 17.73
C SER A 97 -2.46 -5.65 17.51
N HIS A 98 -3.23 -5.84 16.45
CA HIS A 98 -3.79 -7.13 16.05
C HIS A 98 -2.79 -7.89 15.16
N PRO A 99 -2.93 -9.21 15.00
CA PRO A 99 -2.05 -10.00 14.15
C PRO A 99 -2.03 -9.47 12.71
N GLU A 100 -0.81 -9.21 12.20
CA GLU A 100 -0.61 -8.76 10.84
C GLU A 100 -1.02 -9.85 9.84
N ARG A 101 -1.64 -9.43 8.74
CA ARG A 101 -2.04 -10.32 7.64
C ARG A 101 -1.22 -10.00 6.42
N PHE A 102 -0.56 -11.02 5.88
CA PHE A 102 0.23 -10.92 4.65
C PHE A 102 -0.49 -11.66 3.53
N LEU A 103 -0.72 -10.95 2.44
CA LEU A 103 -1.42 -11.41 1.26
C LEU A 103 -0.54 -11.17 0.04
N LYS A 104 -0.72 -12.03 -0.96
CA LYS A 104 0.05 -11.98 -2.18
C LYS A 104 -0.87 -12.22 -3.36
N VAL A 105 -0.86 -11.31 -4.32
CA VAL A 105 -1.52 -11.52 -5.61
C VAL A 105 -0.47 -12.06 -6.57
N ASP A 106 -0.57 -13.37 -6.83
CA ASP A 106 0.38 -14.10 -7.67
C ASP A 106 0.29 -13.64 -9.13
N GLY A 107 1.40 -13.06 -9.64
CA GLY A 107 1.50 -12.59 -11.02
C GLY A 107 1.74 -13.71 -12.04
N MET A 108 2.20 -14.89 -11.61
CA MET A 108 2.50 -16.06 -12.44
C MET A 108 1.25 -16.90 -12.76
N ALA A 109 0.17 -16.74 -11.99
CA ALA A 109 -1.06 -17.50 -12.18
C ALA A 109 -1.73 -17.20 -13.55
N VAL A 110 -2.45 -18.18 -14.09
CA VAL A 110 -3.11 -18.06 -15.41
C VAL A 110 -4.13 -16.92 -15.39
N GLY A 111 -3.96 -15.96 -16.31
CA GLY A 111 -4.81 -14.76 -16.38
C GLY A 111 -4.55 -13.71 -15.29
N ALA A 112 -3.52 -13.90 -14.45
CA ALA A 112 -3.24 -13.00 -13.34
C ALA A 112 -2.60 -11.67 -13.76
N ALA A 113 -1.91 -11.61 -14.89
CA ALA A 113 -1.28 -10.39 -15.37
C ALA A 113 -2.27 -9.22 -15.56
N GLU A 114 -3.48 -9.49 -16.06
CA GLU A 114 -4.52 -8.45 -16.17
C GLU A 114 -5.11 -8.08 -14.80
N LYS A 115 -5.24 -9.06 -13.91
CA LYS A 115 -5.74 -8.84 -12.54
C LYS A 115 -4.78 -8.01 -11.69
N THR A 116 -3.48 -8.33 -11.71
CA THR A 116 -2.45 -7.55 -11.01
C THR A 116 -2.35 -6.14 -11.56
N LYS A 117 -2.44 -5.98 -12.88
CA LYS A 117 -2.48 -4.67 -13.52
C LYS A 117 -3.74 -3.87 -13.16
N SER A 118 -4.91 -4.51 -13.09
CA SER A 118 -6.15 -3.85 -12.66
C SER A 118 -6.08 -3.39 -11.21
N LEU A 119 -5.67 -4.29 -10.31
CA LEU A 119 -5.50 -3.97 -8.90
C LEU A 119 -4.47 -2.85 -8.71
N TRP A 120 -3.35 -2.90 -9.43
CA TRP A 120 -2.35 -1.84 -9.38
C TRP A 120 -2.91 -0.50 -9.82
N LYS A 121 -3.75 -0.47 -10.86
CA LYS A 121 -4.42 0.77 -11.30
C LYS A 121 -5.32 1.33 -10.21
N GLU A 122 -6.11 0.49 -9.54
CA GLU A 122 -6.98 0.90 -8.43
C GLU A 122 -6.15 1.47 -7.27
N ILE A 123 -5.05 0.80 -6.92
CA ILE A 123 -4.12 1.29 -5.89
C ILE A 123 -3.51 2.62 -6.32
N THR A 124 -3.05 2.78 -7.57
CA THR A 124 -2.50 4.06 -8.02
C THR A 124 -3.55 5.15 -8.08
N ALA A 125 -4.80 4.83 -8.43
CA ALA A 125 -5.91 5.78 -8.44
C ALA A 125 -6.24 6.29 -7.04
N LEU A 126 -6.14 5.44 -6.00
CA LEU A 126 -6.21 5.90 -4.60
C LEU A 126 -5.13 6.95 -4.26
N THR A 127 -4.01 6.93 -4.99
CA THR A 127 -2.88 7.83 -4.77
C THR A 127 -2.84 9.01 -5.74
N GLU A 128 -3.81 9.13 -6.66
CA GLU A 128 -3.86 10.23 -7.62
C GLU A 128 -4.07 11.58 -6.90
N GLY A 129 -3.26 12.57 -7.27
CA GLY A 129 -3.28 13.91 -6.65
C GLY A 129 -2.33 14.10 -5.48
N LEU A 130 -1.65 13.04 -5.00
CA LEU A 130 -0.70 13.12 -3.89
C LEU A 130 0.75 13.22 -4.41
N GLN A 131 1.53 14.16 -3.86
CA GLN A 131 2.91 14.35 -4.27
C GLN A 131 3.79 13.20 -3.75
N ARG A 132 4.53 12.57 -4.67
CA ARG A 132 5.59 11.61 -4.32
C ARG A 132 6.74 12.38 -3.70
N HIS A 133 6.85 12.34 -2.38
CA HIS A 133 7.97 12.97 -1.69
C HIS A 133 9.23 12.11 -1.85
N GLU A 134 10.08 12.45 -2.81
CA GLU A 134 11.36 11.76 -3.08
C GLU A 134 12.38 11.84 -1.93
N LYS A 135 12.12 12.67 -0.90
CA LYS A 135 13.06 12.98 0.19
C LYS A 135 12.65 12.53 1.59
N LEU A 136 11.50 11.89 1.78
CA LEU A 136 11.09 11.43 3.11
C LEU A 136 11.76 10.08 3.45
N SER A 137 13.08 10.11 3.62
CA SER A 137 13.76 9.12 4.45
C SER A 137 13.32 9.39 5.89
N SER A 138 12.53 8.47 6.44
CA SER A 138 12.23 8.36 7.88
C SER A 138 11.73 9.65 8.57
N TYR A 139 10.43 9.66 8.91
CA TYR A 139 9.75 10.68 9.71
C TYR A 139 9.50 12.01 9.00
N GLU A 140 8.38 12.12 8.27
CA GLU A 140 7.54 13.33 8.30
C GLU A 140 6.26 13.07 7.51
N VAL A 141 5.13 13.44 8.13
CA VAL A 141 3.79 13.42 7.55
C VAL A 141 3.63 14.66 6.70
N THR A 142 3.00 14.56 5.54
CA THR A 142 2.44 15.75 4.88
C THR A 142 1.06 15.43 4.35
N PHE A 143 0.06 16.01 5.02
CA PHE A 143 -1.31 16.07 4.55
C PHE A 143 -1.38 16.93 3.29
N LEU A 144 -2.17 16.51 2.30
CA LEU A 144 -2.86 17.44 1.40
C LEU A 144 -4.31 17.01 1.26
N ALA A 145 -5.16 17.91 1.72
CA ALA A 145 -6.59 17.83 1.99
C ALA A 145 -7.43 18.20 0.73
N PRO A 146 -8.77 18.36 0.81
CA PRO A 146 -9.42 19.42 1.60
C PRO A 146 -10.10 18.96 2.89
#